data_AF-A0A5N6W461-F1
#
_entry.id   AF-A0A5N6W461-F1
#
_cell.length_a   1.000
_cell.length_b   1.000
_cell.length_c   1.000
_cell.angle_alpha   90.00
_cell.angle_beta   90.00
_cell.angle_gamma   90.00
#
_symmetry.space_group_name_H-M   'P 1'
#
loop_
_entity.id
_entity.type
_entity.pdbx_description
1 polymer ?
#
loop_
_entity_poly.entity_id
_entity_poly.type
_entity_poly.pdbx_seq_one_letter_code
_entity_poly.pdbx_strand_id
1 'polypeptide(L)'
;MEYPNSNSPSPATRVPEGWTCDPDDLEGFFVPGTAEWEMAQDYGLIDVTLVLMETPESGEMGFIIFSGGRYYWGDLMADSMFQITRPTTLPGIMRALDEKGFRGLRQKEIKPAMEE
;
A
#
# COMPACT_ATOMS: atom_id res chain seq x y z
N MET A 1 4.36 30.38 -20.61
CA MET A 1 4.33 29.15 -21.44
C MET A 1 3.84 28.07 -20.51
N GLU A 2 2.53 27.94 -20.41
CA GLU A 2 1.89 27.05 -19.43
C GLU A 2 1.59 25.74 -20.15
N TYR A 3 2.18 24.65 -19.68
CA TYR A 3 1.97 23.32 -20.24
C TYR A 3 0.62 22.81 -19.76
N PRO A 4 -0.33 22.46 -20.65
CA PRO A 4 -1.55 21.79 -20.25
C PRO A 4 -1.25 20.30 -20.20
N ASN A 5 -0.68 19.81 -19.10
CA ASN A 5 -0.64 18.37 -18.87
C ASN A 5 -1.89 17.98 -18.09
N SER A 6 -2.94 17.68 -18.86
CA SER A 6 -4.13 16.98 -18.42
C SER A 6 -3.75 15.58 -17.94
N ASN A 7 -3.35 15.47 -16.68
CA ASN A 7 -3.43 14.25 -15.89
C ASN A 7 -3.60 14.64 -14.42
N SER A 8 -4.63 15.44 -14.14
CA SER A 8 -5.18 15.49 -12.79
C SER A 8 -5.91 14.16 -12.58
N PRO A 9 -5.50 13.29 -11.63
CA PRO A 9 -6.40 12.25 -11.21
C PRO A 9 -7.64 12.94 -10.65
N SER A 10 -8.79 12.51 -11.13
CA SER A 10 -10.13 12.96 -10.77
C SER A 10 -10.25 13.42 -9.29
N PRO A 11 -11.06 14.45 -8.96
CA PRO A 11 -11.16 15.01 -7.60
C PRO A 11 -11.83 14.08 -6.56
N ALA A 12 -11.87 12.76 -6.77
CA ALA A 12 -12.62 11.83 -5.91
C ALA A 12 -11.75 11.05 -4.90
N THR A 13 -10.43 11.05 -5.03
CA THR A 13 -9.56 10.41 -4.03
C THR A 13 -8.25 11.16 -3.93
N ARG A 14 -8.11 12.00 -2.90
CA ARG A 14 -6.84 12.65 -2.60
C ARG A 14 -5.89 11.57 -2.11
N VAL A 15 -4.75 11.40 -2.80
CA VAL A 15 -3.67 10.56 -2.30
C VAL A 15 -3.13 11.22 -1.03
N PRO A 16 -3.03 10.48 0.09
CA PRO A 16 -2.52 11.05 1.34
C PRO A 16 -1.10 11.60 1.14
N GLU A 17 -0.78 12.67 1.86
CA GLU A 17 0.58 13.24 1.83
C GLU A 17 1.60 12.17 2.25
N GLY A 18 2.68 12.04 1.48
CA GLY A 18 3.70 11.00 1.69
C GLY A 18 3.37 9.66 1.05
N TRP A 19 2.27 9.51 0.32
CA TRP A 19 1.91 8.29 -0.42
C TRP A 19 1.85 8.53 -1.93
N THR A 20 2.07 7.47 -2.70
CA THR A 20 1.81 7.44 -4.14
C THR A 20 0.96 6.23 -4.53
N CYS A 21 0.13 6.43 -5.56
CA CYS A 21 -0.63 5.38 -6.24
C CYS A 21 -0.35 5.38 -7.75
N ASP A 22 0.72 6.05 -8.18
CA ASP A 22 1.09 6.15 -9.59
C ASP A 22 1.58 4.78 -10.08
N PRO A 23 0.95 4.20 -11.11
CA PRO A 23 1.28 2.84 -11.56
C PRO A 23 2.74 2.70 -11.99
N ASP A 24 3.33 3.73 -12.59
CA ASP A 24 4.76 3.74 -12.96
C ASP A 24 5.68 3.60 -11.74
N ASP A 25 5.38 4.25 -10.63
CA ASP A 25 6.11 4.10 -9.37
C ASP A 25 5.86 2.71 -8.75
N LEU A 26 4.60 2.27 -8.73
CA LEU A 26 4.23 0.98 -8.15
C LEU A 26 4.86 -0.20 -8.91
N GLU A 27 4.89 -0.16 -10.25
CA GLU A 27 5.51 -1.19 -11.08
C GLU A 27 7.04 -1.21 -10.92
N GLY A 28 7.66 -0.06 -10.65
CA GLY A 28 9.09 0.02 -10.38
C GLY A 28 9.49 -0.54 -9.02
N PHE A 29 8.63 -0.38 -8.00
CA PHE A 29 8.88 -0.85 -6.65
C PHE A 29 8.47 -2.30 -6.41
N PHE A 30 7.39 -2.77 -7.04
CA PHE A 30 6.87 -4.12 -6.83
C PHE A 30 7.33 -5.11 -7.90
N VAL A 31 8.64 -5.32 -7.99
CA VAL A 31 9.24 -6.28 -8.95
C VAL A 31 9.70 -7.57 -8.27
N PRO A 32 9.65 -8.74 -8.95
CA PRO A 32 10.17 -9.98 -8.39
C PRO A 32 11.63 -9.84 -7.92
N GLY A 33 11.88 -10.22 -6.66
CA GLY A 33 13.19 -10.09 -6.00
C GLY A 33 13.41 -8.79 -5.22
N THR A 34 12.36 -7.99 -5.04
CA THR A 34 12.33 -6.88 -4.06
C THR A 34 11.80 -7.36 -2.70
N ALA A 35 12.16 -6.63 -1.65
CA ALA A 35 11.75 -6.97 -0.28
C ALA A 35 10.22 -6.98 -0.11
N GLU A 36 9.52 -6.07 -0.79
CA GLU A 36 8.05 -5.99 -0.82
C GLU A 36 7.43 -7.24 -1.44
N TRP A 37 8.00 -7.70 -2.54
CA TRP A 37 7.54 -8.87 -3.26
C TRP A 37 7.84 -10.16 -2.48
N GLU A 38 9.05 -10.28 -1.94
CA GLU A 38 9.46 -11.41 -1.09
C GLU A 38 8.58 -11.48 0.15
N MET A 39 8.42 -10.36 0.88
CA MET A 39 7.52 -10.30 2.03
C MET A 39 6.10 -10.74 1.67
N ALA A 40 5.53 -10.27 0.56
CA ALA A 40 4.19 -10.72 0.17
C ALA A 40 4.11 -12.25 -0.02
N GLN A 41 5.17 -12.87 -0.55
CA GLN A 41 5.30 -14.33 -0.69
C GLN A 41 5.50 -15.02 0.66
N ASP A 42 6.32 -14.48 1.56
CA ASP A 42 6.55 -14.98 2.93
C ASP A 42 5.22 -15.13 3.70
N TYR A 43 4.29 -14.21 3.48
CA TYR A 43 2.96 -14.21 4.08
C TYR A 43 1.92 -15.05 3.32
N GLY A 44 2.34 -15.78 2.28
CA GLY A 44 1.49 -16.68 1.50
C GLY A 44 0.44 -15.96 0.65
N LEU A 45 0.65 -14.67 0.34
CA LEU A 45 -0.26 -13.89 -0.48
C LEU A 45 0.01 -14.18 -1.96
N ILE A 46 -0.99 -14.77 -2.62
CA ILE A 46 -1.00 -15.03 -4.06
C ILE A 46 -1.78 -13.92 -4.79
N ASP A 47 -1.47 -13.68 -6.07
CA ASP A 47 -2.10 -12.63 -6.89
C ASP A 47 -2.09 -11.25 -6.21
N VAL A 48 -0.92 -10.85 -5.73
CA VAL A 48 -0.69 -9.57 -5.04
C VAL A 48 -0.56 -8.43 -6.04
N THR A 49 -1.33 -7.37 -5.81
CA THR A 49 -1.25 -6.12 -6.58
C THR A 49 -0.91 -5.00 -5.63
N LEU A 50 0.21 -4.32 -5.86
CA LEU A 50 0.54 -3.11 -5.11
C LEU A 50 -0.44 -1.99 -5.52
N VAL A 51 -1.12 -1.39 -4.53
CA VAL A 51 -2.14 -0.36 -4.77
C VAL A 51 -1.76 1.00 -4.22
N LEU A 52 -0.91 1.02 -3.19
CA LEU A 52 -0.45 2.23 -2.51
C LEU A 52 0.95 1.96 -1.96
N MET A 53 1.81 2.97 -1.98
CA MET A 53 3.12 2.90 -1.35
C MET A 53 3.47 4.23 -0.70
N GLU A 54 4.20 4.19 0.41
CA GLU A 54 4.80 5.39 0.99
C GLU A 54 5.98 5.83 0.13
N THR A 55 6.04 7.13 -0.07
CA THR A 55 7.18 7.77 -0.74
C THR A 55 8.39 7.70 0.18
N PRO A 56 9.60 7.41 -0.36
CA PRO A 56 10.82 7.36 0.43
C PRO A 56 11.15 8.70 1.12
N GLU A 57 10.55 9.81 0.67
CA GLU A 57 10.65 11.12 1.30
C GLU A 57 9.98 11.18 2.69
N SER A 58 9.00 10.32 2.96
CA SER A 58 8.35 10.20 4.26
C SER A 58 9.27 9.58 5.32
N GLY A 59 10.29 8.81 4.89
CA GLY A 59 11.18 8.05 5.78
C GLY A 59 10.58 6.74 6.31
N GLU A 60 9.30 6.49 6.02
CA GLU A 60 8.61 5.24 6.29
C GLU A 60 8.61 4.36 5.03
N MET A 61 8.69 3.04 5.20
CA MET A 61 8.68 2.06 4.09
C MET A 61 7.43 1.17 4.16
N GLY A 62 6.27 1.82 4.35
CA GLY A 62 4.98 1.15 4.34
C GLY A 62 4.42 1.02 2.93
N PHE A 63 3.73 -0.08 2.67
CA PHE A 63 3.09 -0.34 1.39
C PHE A 63 1.77 -1.07 1.57
N ILE A 64 0.83 -0.89 0.64
CA ILE A 64 -0.49 -1.52 0.68
C ILE A 64 -0.68 -2.35 -0.57
N ILE A 65 -0.94 -3.63 -0.37
CA ILE A 65 -1.23 -4.60 -1.42
C ILE A 65 -2.69 -5.05 -1.34
N PHE A 66 -3.23 -5.40 -2.49
CA PHE A 66 -4.51 -6.06 -2.64
C PHE A 66 -4.27 -7.52 -3.04
N SER A 67 -4.86 -8.46 -2.31
CA SER A 67 -4.79 -9.89 -2.61
C SER A 67 -6.09 -10.56 -2.17
N GLY A 68 -6.64 -11.43 -3.03
CA GLY A 68 -7.82 -12.25 -2.70
C GLY A 68 -9.05 -11.45 -2.26
N GLY A 69 -9.24 -10.22 -2.74
CA GLY A 69 -10.36 -9.36 -2.33
C GLY A 69 -10.15 -8.57 -1.04
N ARG A 70 -8.96 -8.57 -0.46
CA ARG A 70 -8.63 -7.87 0.78
C ARG A 70 -7.40 -7.00 0.62
N TYR A 71 -7.33 -5.96 1.44
CA TYR A 71 -6.17 -5.07 1.51
C TYR A 71 -5.28 -5.48 2.68
N TYR A 72 -3.98 -5.43 2.46
CA TYR A 72 -2.95 -5.69 3.45
C TYR A 72 -1.96 -4.54 3.44
N TRP A 73 -1.49 -4.17 4.61
CA TRP A 73 -0.44 -3.19 4.81
C TRP A 73 0.82 -3.92 5.25
N GLY A 74 1.90 -3.76 4.49
CA GLY A 74 3.23 -4.26 4.82
C GLY A 74 4.09 -3.11 5.32
N ASP A 75 4.82 -3.37 6.39
CA ASP A 75 5.83 -2.49 6.95
C ASP A 75 7.20 -3.16 6.78
N LEU A 76 8.01 -2.66 5.85
CA LEU A 76 9.34 -3.21 5.58
C LEU A 76 10.32 -2.98 6.74
N MET A 77 10.12 -1.94 7.54
CA MET A 77 11.00 -1.63 8.67
C MET A 77 10.74 -2.58 9.85
N ALA A 78 9.48 -2.95 10.06
CA ALA A 78 9.05 -3.87 11.12
C ALA A 78 9.03 -5.34 10.69
N ASP A 79 9.19 -5.63 9.40
CA ASP A 79 9.02 -6.97 8.80
C ASP A 79 7.62 -7.57 9.06
N SER A 80 6.63 -6.70 9.27
CA SER A 80 5.28 -7.09 9.70
C SER A 80 4.25 -6.79 8.64
N MET A 81 3.32 -7.73 8.44
CA MET A 81 2.17 -7.56 7.56
C MET A 81 0.87 -7.54 8.36
N PHE A 82 -0.02 -6.63 8.00
CA PHE A 82 -1.30 -6.43 8.67
C PHE A 82 -2.44 -6.47 7.65
N GLN A 83 -3.43 -7.33 7.88
CA GLN A 83 -4.66 -7.32 7.10
C GLN A 83 -5.54 -6.15 7.51
N ILE A 84 -5.88 -5.28 6.56
CA ILE A 84 -6.83 -4.17 6.77
C ILE A 84 -8.24 -4.74 6.74
N THR A 85 -8.86 -4.80 7.91
CA THR A 85 -10.23 -5.31 8.08
C THR A 85 -11.28 -4.23 7.86
N ARG A 86 -10.93 -2.96 8.15
CA ARG A 86 -11.73 -1.78 7.80
C ARG A 86 -10.84 -0.56 7.65
N PRO A 87 -11.16 0.35 6.73
CA PRO A 87 -12.11 0.20 5.62
C PRO A 87 -11.66 -0.87 4.61
N THR A 88 -12.62 -1.52 3.94
CA THR A 88 -12.36 -2.60 2.95
C THR A 88 -12.35 -2.09 1.51
N THR A 89 -12.25 -0.77 1.32
CA THR A 89 -12.24 -0.12 0.01
C THR A 89 -11.05 0.82 -0.07
N LEU A 90 -10.36 0.85 -1.21
CA LEU A 90 -9.20 1.70 -1.41
C LEU A 90 -9.45 3.19 -1.11
N PRO A 91 -10.56 3.82 -1.56
CA PRO A 91 -10.83 5.22 -1.24
C PRO A 91 -11.07 5.46 0.24
N GLY A 92 -11.66 4.49 0.94
CA GLY A 92 -11.84 4.56 2.38
C GLY A 92 -10.50 4.47 3.11
N ILE A 93 -9.59 3.62 2.62
CA ILE A 93 -8.25 3.45 3.18
C ILE A 93 -7.44 4.74 3.00
N MET A 94 -7.37 5.27 1.78
CA MET A 94 -6.70 6.53 1.47
C MET A 94 -7.23 7.67 2.33
N ARG A 95 -8.56 7.79 2.48
CA ARG A 95 -9.17 8.81 3.34
C ARG A 95 -8.83 8.61 4.83
N ALA A 96 -8.82 7.38 5.32
CA ALA A 96 -8.49 7.11 6.71
C ALA A 96 -7.00 7.40 7.01
N LEU A 97 -6.12 7.12 6.05
CA LEU A 97 -4.71 7.49 6.10
C LEU A 97 -4.53 9.02 6.09
N ASP A 98 -5.24 9.73 5.22
CA ASP A 98 -5.21 11.21 5.16
C ASP A 98 -5.72 11.85 6.46
N GLU A 99 -6.83 11.37 7.03
CA GLU A 99 -7.43 11.97 8.23
C GLU A 99 -6.72 11.59 9.54
N LYS A 100 -6.19 10.37 9.65
CA LYS A 100 -5.74 9.78 10.94
C LYS A 100 -4.48 8.91 10.82
N GLY A 101 -3.86 8.81 9.65
CA GLY A 101 -2.78 7.87 9.38
C GLY A 101 -3.19 6.42 9.61
N PHE A 102 -2.22 5.56 9.91
CA PHE A 102 -2.45 4.15 10.22
C PHE A 102 -3.41 3.91 11.39
N ARG A 103 -3.51 4.85 12.35
CA ARG A 103 -4.47 4.76 13.47
C ARG A 103 -5.93 4.86 13.00
N GLY A 104 -6.16 5.37 11.80
CA GLY A 104 -7.48 5.39 11.14
C GLY A 104 -7.90 4.03 10.57
N LEU A 105 -6.94 3.13 10.35
CA LEU A 105 -7.17 1.80 9.81
C LEU A 105 -7.39 0.80 10.94
N ARG A 106 -8.40 -0.05 10.78
CA ARG A 106 -8.58 -1.22 11.62
C ARG A 106 -7.90 -2.39 10.95
N GLN A 107 -6.72 -2.71 11.44
CA GLN A 107 -5.89 -3.78 10.92
C GLN A 107 -5.69 -4.90 11.94
N LYS A 108 -5.35 -6.07 11.45
CA LYS A 108 -4.97 -7.23 12.26
C LYS A 108 -3.65 -7.75 11.72
N GLU A 109 -2.66 -7.87 12.58
CA GLU A 109 -1.40 -8.53 12.24
C GLU A 109 -1.69 -9.95 11.74
N ILE A 110 -1.07 -10.31 10.62
CA ILE A 110 -1.07 -11.68 10.11
C ILE A 110 0.31 -12.29 10.37
N LYS A 111 0.38 -13.62 10.35
CA LYS A 111 1.64 -14.35 10.52
C LYS A 111 2.21 -14.73 9.16
N PRO A 112 3.54 -14.83 9.03
CA PRO A 112 4.15 -15.40 7.84
C PRO A 112 3.65 -16.84 7.63
N ALA A 113 3.48 -17.23 6.38
CA ALA A 113 3.12 -18.58 5.98
C ALA A 113 4.27 -19.58 6.14
N MET A 114 5.52 -19.10 6.22
CA MET A 114 6.72 -19.92 6.46
C MET A 114 7.03 -20.19 7.95
N GLU A 115 6.02 -20.33 8.81
CA GLU A 115 6.15 -21.06 10.09
C GLU A 115 5.78 -22.55 9.85
N GLU A 116 6.60 -23.32 9.13
CA GLU A 116 6.59 -24.80 9.14
C GLU A 116 8.00 -25.38 9.35
#